data_AF-A0AAU3FSU2-F1
#
_entry.id   AF-A0AAU3FSU2-F1
#
_cell.length_a   1.000
_cell.length_b   1.000
_cell.length_c   1.000
_cell.angle_alpha   90.00
_cell.angle_beta   90.00
_cell.angle_gamma   90.00
#
_symmetry.space_group_name_H-M   'P 1'
#
loop_
_entity.id
_entity.type
_entity.pdbx_description
1 polymer ?
#
loop_
_entity_poly.entity_id
_entity_poly.type
_entity_poly.pdbx_seq_one_letter_code
_entity_poly.pdbx_strand_id
1 'polypeptide(L)'
;MTTIRSVVLVGLFSAKDREYQDRLDALEAQVTALGGRVLGRFVQRRGVSDGGVRLMTAPLSRRFLIGPGKLDEIAATCSSKHVDAVVFINDLSGYQRRWLSTRLGRSVLTQADLDQSGHGLASPTRTHRRPGRERPNHRR
;
A
#
# COMPACT_ATOMS: atom_id res chain seq x y z
N MET A 1 -20.15 -4.06 -2.03
CA MET A 1 -18.72 -3.98 -1.67
C MET A 1 -18.00 -5.00 -2.55
N THR A 2 -17.09 -4.56 -3.42
CA THR A 2 -16.33 -5.44 -4.30
C THR A 2 -15.41 -6.31 -3.44
N THR A 3 -15.70 -7.59 -3.36
CA THR A 3 -14.88 -8.56 -2.64
C THR A 3 -13.57 -8.72 -3.40
N ILE A 4 -12.45 -8.30 -2.79
CA ILE A 4 -11.13 -8.44 -3.40
C ILE A 4 -10.68 -9.88 -3.19
N ARG A 5 -10.62 -10.67 -4.26
CA ARG A 5 -10.30 -12.11 -4.19
C ARG A 5 -8.91 -12.41 -4.71
N SER A 6 -8.42 -11.63 -5.66
CA SER A 6 -7.14 -11.85 -6.32
C SER A 6 -6.32 -10.57 -6.35
N VAL A 7 -5.13 -10.57 -5.73
CA VAL A 7 -4.29 -9.38 -5.62
C VAL A 7 -2.86 -9.64 -6.07
N VAL A 8 -2.16 -8.56 -6.35
CA VAL A 8 -0.70 -8.56 -6.50
C VAL A 8 -0.09 -7.69 -5.41
N LEU A 9 0.97 -8.18 -4.78
CA LEU A 9 1.71 -7.42 -3.78
C LEU A 9 2.85 -6.65 -4.41
N VAL A 10 3.05 -5.42 -3.94
CA VAL A 10 4.05 -4.52 -4.46
C VAL A 10 4.79 -3.86 -3.32
N GLY A 11 6.12 -3.93 -3.34
CA GLY A 11 6.93 -3.34 -2.29
C GLY A 11 8.19 -2.65 -2.80
N LEU A 12 8.43 -1.47 -2.23
CA LEU A 12 9.66 -0.71 -2.42
C LEU A 12 10.45 -0.75 -1.11
N PHE A 13 11.66 -1.30 -1.19
CA PHE A 13 12.53 -1.51 -0.03
C PHE A 13 13.92 -0.94 -0.27
N SER A 14 14.60 -0.58 0.81
CA SER A 14 16.04 -0.30 0.77
C SER A 14 16.79 -1.60 0.45
N ALA A 15 17.92 -1.51 -0.27
CA ALA A 15 18.82 -2.64 -0.46
C ALA A 15 19.35 -3.19 0.88
N LYS A 16 19.38 -2.35 1.94
CA LYS A 16 19.80 -2.75 3.28
C LYS A 16 18.71 -3.47 4.07
N ASP A 17 17.45 -3.35 3.65
CA ASP A 17 16.35 -4.05 4.30
C ASP A 17 16.44 -5.54 3.94
N ARG A 18 16.74 -6.36 4.96
CA ARG A 18 16.86 -7.82 4.83
C ARG A 18 15.55 -8.53 5.16
N GLU A 19 14.65 -7.86 5.86
CA GLU A 19 13.37 -8.39 6.36
C GLU A 19 12.22 -8.13 5.38
N TYR A 20 12.52 -7.59 4.20
CA TYR A 20 11.51 -7.28 3.20
C TYR A 20 10.67 -8.50 2.77
N GLN A 21 11.25 -9.70 2.81
CA GLN A 21 10.54 -10.95 2.51
C GLN A 21 9.51 -11.25 3.60
N ASP A 22 9.94 -11.23 4.87
CA ASP A 22 9.06 -11.47 6.02
C ASP A 22 7.89 -10.48 6.05
N ARG A 23 8.15 -9.22 5.70
CA ARG A 23 7.10 -8.20 5.58
C ARG A 23 6.10 -8.49 4.45
N LEU A 24 6.55 -9.03 3.32
CA LEU A 24 5.66 -9.45 2.23
C LEU A 24 4.89 -10.72 2.59
N ASP A 25 5.52 -11.65 3.32
CA ASP A 25 4.87 -12.87 3.80
C ASP A 25 3.77 -12.55 4.81
N ALA A 26 4.02 -11.62 5.74
CA ALA A 26 3.01 -11.13 6.67
C ALA A 26 1.82 -10.47 5.94
N LEU A 27 2.09 -9.65 4.92
CA LEU A 27 1.05 -9.02 4.12
C LEU A 27 0.23 -10.04 3.32
N GLU A 28 0.87 -11.07 2.77
CA GLU A 28 0.17 -12.17 2.09
C GLU A 28 -0.71 -12.97 3.03
N ALA A 29 -0.22 -13.26 4.24
CA ALA A 29 -1.01 -13.92 5.27
C ALA A 29 -2.26 -13.10 5.62
N GLN A 30 -2.13 -11.77 5.71
CA GLN A 30 -3.26 -10.87 5.95
C GLN A 30 -4.28 -10.89 4.79
N VAL A 31 -3.82 -10.84 3.55
CA VAL A 31 -4.70 -10.99 2.37
C VAL A 31 -5.45 -12.32 2.41
N THR A 32 -4.74 -13.40 2.75
CA THR A 32 -5.32 -14.75 2.85
C THR A 32 -6.34 -14.84 3.98
N ALA A 33 -6.06 -14.24 5.13
CA ALA A 33 -7.00 -14.17 6.25
C ALA A 33 -8.29 -13.41 5.91
N LEU A 34 -8.21 -12.42 5.01
CA LEU A 34 -9.37 -11.71 4.46
C LEU A 34 -10.09 -12.47 3.33
N GLY A 35 -9.67 -13.70 3.02
CA GLY A 35 -10.26 -14.55 1.98
C GLY A 35 -9.78 -14.24 0.55
N GLY A 36 -8.72 -13.44 0.41
CA GLY A 36 -8.05 -13.16 -0.86
C GLY A 36 -6.95 -14.15 -1.19
N ARG A 37 -6.38 -14.02 -2.39
CA ARG A 37 -5.24 -14.79 -2.90
C ARG A 37 -4.23 -13.85 -3.54
N VAL A 38 -2.95 -14.06 -3.27
CA VAL A 38 -1.85 -13.35 -3.93
C VAL A 38 -1.44 -14.09 -5.21
N LEU A 39 -1.46 -13.39 -6.34
CA LEU A 39 -1.14 -13.93 -7.68
C LEU A 39 0.27 -13.56 -8.17
N GLY A 40 0.98 -12.74 -7.40
CA GLY A 40 2.34 -12.32 -7.68
C GLY A 40 2.85 -11.28 -6.68
N ARG A 41 4.18 -11.17 -6.59
CA ARG A 41 4.88 -10.19 -5.75
C ARG A 41 5.89 -9.43 -6.61
N PHE A 42 5.85 -8.11 -6.55
CA PHE A 42 6.79 -7.23 -7.25
C PHE A 42 7.60 -6.42 -6.25
N VAL A 43 8.91 -6.60 -6.30
CA VAL A 43 9.83 -5.93 -5.39
C VAL A 43 10.73 -4.99 -6.17
N GLN A 44 10.74 -3.73 -5.78
CA GLN A 44 11.77 -2.78 -6.19
C GLN A 44 12.72 -2.56 -5.02
N ARG A 45 14.01 -2.83 -5.23
CA ARG A 45 15.06 -2.52 -4.26
C ARG A 45 15.78 -1.24 -4.70
N ARG A 46 15.95 -0.27 -3.79
CA ARG A 46 16.75 0.95 -4.00
C ARG A 46 18.15 0.79 -3.43
N GLY A 47 19.17 1.29 -4.12
CA GLY A 47 20.57 1.12 -3.68
C GLY A 47 21.36 0.05 -4.42
N VAL A 48 20.79 -0.59 -5.44
CA VAL A 48 21.44 -1.67 -6.20
C VAL A 48 22.13 -1.21 -7.49
N SER A 49 21.98 0.06 -7.88
CA SER A 49 22.67 0.68 -9.03
C SER A 49 23.43 1.95 -8.60
N ASP A 50 24.40 2.42 -9.38
CA ASP A 50 25.24 3.60 -9.04
C ASP A 50 24.43 4.85 -8.66
N GLY A 51 23.35 5.14 -9.39
CA GLY A 51 22.42 6.23 -9.03
C GLY A 51 21.54 5.92 -7.81
N GLY A 52 21.34 4.64 -7.50
CA GLY A 52 20.56 4.15 -6.36
C GLY A 52 21.32 4.22 -5.03
N VAL A 53 22.65 4.08 -5.02
CA VAL A 53 23.47 4.18 -3.80
C VAL A 53 23.29 5.54 -3.12
N ARG A 54 23.31 6.62 -3.93
CA ARG A 54 23.06 8.01 -3.46
C ARG A 54 21.65 8.22 -2.89
N LEU A 55 20.72 7.31 -3.18
CA LEU A 55 19.33 7.36 -2.73
C LEU A 55 19.04 6.38 -1.57
N MET A 56 20.05 5.66 -1.07
CA MET A 56 19.89 4.69 0.03
C MET A 56 19.40 5.32 1.34
N THR A 57 19.77 6.58 1.60
CA THR A 57 19.38 7.35 2.79
C THR A 57 18.23 8.31 2.51
N ALA A 58 17.83 8.47 1.26
CA ALA A 58 16.73 9.34 0.89
C ALA A 58 15.38 8.65 1.18
N PRO A 59 14.38 9.40 1.67
CA PRO A 59 13.00 8.92 1.68
C PRO A 59 12.64 8.36 0.29
N LEU A 60 11.96 7.23 0.27
CA LEU A 60 11.41 6.65 -0.96
C LEU A 60 10.69 7.76 -1.73
N SER A 61 11.16 8.09 -2.93
CA SER A 61 10.78 9.36 -3.58
C SER A 61 9.27 9.43 -3.79
N ARG A 62 8.69 10.58 -3.43
CA ARG A 62 7.24 10.86 -3.50
C ARG A 62 6.65 10.78 -4.91
N ARG A 63 7.47 10.79 -5.98
CA ARG A 63 6.97 10.87 -7.36
C ARG A 63 6.68 9.52 -8.00
N PHE A 64 7.56 8.53 -7.83
CA PHE A 64 7.37 7.21 -8.45
C PHE A 64 7.93 6.14 -7.50
N LEU A 65 7.02 5.44 -6.82
CA LEU A 65 7.37 4.30 -5.97
C LEU A 65 8.04 3.18 -6.79
N ILE A 66 7.69 3.10 -8.08
CA ILE A 66 8.18 2.09 -9.01
C ILE A 66 8.48 2.77 -10.35
N GLY A 67 9.59 2.38 -10.97
CA GLY A 67 9.96 2.87 -12.31
C GLY A 67 8.97 2.40 -13.39
N PRO A 68 8.90 3.10 -14.54
CA PRO A 68 7.92 2.82 -15.58
C PRO A 68 7.95 1.37 -16.09
N GLY A 69 9.13 0.79 -16.31
CA GLY A 69 9.24 -0.59 -16.80
C GLY A 69 8.62 -1.62 -15.86
N LYS A 70 8.88 -1.51 -14.55
CA LYS A 70 8.25 -2.41 -13.55
C LYS A 70 6.76 -2.13 -13.38
N LEU A 71 6.31 -0.90 -13.62
CA LEU A 71 4.88 -0.60 -13.64
C LEU A 71 4.18 -1.27 -14.83
N ASP A 72 4.82 -1.30 -16.00
CA ASP A 72 4.31 -2.01 -17.18
C ASP A 72 4.31 -3.54 -16.97
N GLU A 73 5.32 -4.11 -16.30
CA GLU A 73 5.32 -5.52 -15.88
C GLU A 73 4.14 -5.86 -14.96
N ILE A 74 3.86 -5.00 -13.98
CA ILE A 74 2.72 -5.16 -13.07
C ILE A 74 1.41 -5.08 -13.85
N ALA A 75 1.28 -4.10 -14.76
CA ALA A 75 0.09 -3.94 -15.59
C ALA A 75 -0.16 -5.16 -16.48
N ALA A 76 0.88 -5.69 -17.13
CA ALA A 76 0.79 -6.91 -17.93
C ALA A 76 0.30 -8.10 -17.09
N THR A 77 0.85 -8.26 -15.89
CA THR A 77 0.43 -9.32 -14.96
C THR A 77 -1.02 -9.16 -14.52
N CYS A 78 -1.45 -7.93 -14.24
CA CYS A 78 -2.84 -7.64 -13.89
C CYS A 78 -3.82 -8.02 -15.00
N SER A 79 -3.44 -7.79 -16.25
CA SER A 79 -4.24 -8.15 -17.42
C SER A 79 -4.29 -9.65 -17.65
N SER A 80 -3.17 -10.37 -17.50
CA SER A 80 -3.12 -11.81 -17.75
C SER A 80 -3.77 -12.67 -16.67
N LYS A 81 -3.82 -12.19 -15.41
CA LYS A 81 -4.20 -13.02 -14.26
C LYS A 81 -5.52 -12.64 -13.58
N HIS A 82 -6.34 -11.78 -14.18
CA HIS A 82 -7.60 -11.29 -13.59
C HIS A 82 -7.41 -10.74 -12.16
N VAL A 83 -6.42 -9.87 -11.99
CA VAL A 83 -6.13 -9.26 -10.69
C VAL A 83 -7.19 -8.19 -10.38
N ASP A 84 -7.78 -8.26 -9.19
CA ASP A 84 -8.80 -7.31 -8.72
C ASP A 84 -8.15 -6.01 -8.22
N ALA A 85 -7.02 -6.14 -7.50
CA ALA A 85 -6.33 -5.03 -6.89
C ALA A 85 -4.81 -5.22 -6.80
N VAL A 86 -4.10 -4.10 -6.76
CA VAL A 86 -2.67 -4.04 -6.49
C VAL A 86 -2.48 -3.46 -5.10
N VAL A 87 -1.85 -4.23 -4.21
CA VAL A 87 -1.63 -3.87 -2.81
C VAL A 87 -0.18 -3.45 -2.62
N PHE A 88 0.03 -2.20 -2.21
CA PHE A 88 1.33 -1.67 -1.87
C PHE A 88 1.60 -1.84 -0.38
N ILE A 89 2.75 -2.40 -0.02
CA ILE A 89 3.16 -2.47 1.39
C ILE A 89 3.51 -1.08 1.97
N ASN A 90 3.94 -0.17 1.10
CA ASN A 90 4.29 1.19 1.48
C ASN A 90 3.04 2.08 1.42
N ASP A 91 3.00 3.09 2.28
CA ASP A 91 1.98 4.14 2.19
C ASP A 91 2.07 4.91 0.88
N LEU A 92 0.90 5.29 0.39
CA LEU A 92 0.71 6.09 -0.80
C LEU A 92 -0.05 7.36 -0.44
N SER A 93 0.43 8.50 -0.91
CA SER A 93 -0.38 9.73 -0.93
C SER A 93 -1.60 9.54 -1.85
N GLY A 94 -2.65 10.33 -1.61
CA GLY A 94 -3.85 10.30 -2.44
C GLY A 94 -3.58 10.53 -3.94
N TYR A 95 -2.60 11.40 -4.25
CA TYR A 95 -2.15 11.62 -5.62
C TYR A 95 -1.50 10.36 -6.23
N GLN A 96 -0.56 9.72 -5.52
CA GLN A 96 0.09 8.50 -5.99
C GLN A 96 -0.91 7.37 -6.21
N ARG A 97 -1.83 7.16 -5.26
CA ARG A 97 -2.89 6.14 -5.36
C ARG A 97 -3.76 6.37 -6.59
N ARG A 98 -4.21 7.61 -6.83
CA ARG A 98 -5.01 7.96 -8.01
C ARG A 98 -4.25 7.73 -9.31
N TRP A 99 -3.01 8.24 -9.40
CA TRP A 99 -2.19 8.09 -10.61
C TRP A 99 -1.89 6.61 -10.92
N LEU A 100 -1.50 5.83 -9.91
CA LEU A 100 -1.26 4.39 -10.05
C LEU A 100 -2.52 3.63 -10.46
N SER A 101 -3.66 3.95 -9.85
CA SER A 101 -4.94 3.30 -10.19
C SER A 101 -5.35 3.58 -11.63
N THR A 102 -5.20 4.83 -12.09
CA THR A 102 -5.42 5.19 -13.50
C THR A 102 -4.47 4.44 -14.43
N ARG A 103 -3.18 4.35 -14.09
CA ARG A 103 -2.18 3.71 -14.94
C ARG A 103 -2.32 2.19 -15.00
N LEU A 104 -2.73 1.56 -13.90
CA LEU A 104 -2.90 0.11 -13.79
C LEU A 104 -4.30 -0.35 -14.25
N GLY A 105 -5.28 0.55 -14.33
CA GLY A 105 -6.68 0.20 -14.60
C GLY A 105 -7.31 -0.66 -13.49
N ARG A 106 -6.70 -0.71 -12.30
CA ARG A 106 -7.11 -1.54 -11.16
C ARG A 106 -7.16 -0.72 -9.87
N SER A 107 -7.87 -1.25 -8.88
CA SER A 107 -7.88 -0.68 -7.54
C SER A 107 -6.47 -0.76 -6.94
N VAL A 108 -6.02 0.35 -6.37
CA VAL A 108 -4.75 0.42 -5.64
C VAL A 108 -5.07 0.56 -4.16
N LEU A 109 -4.54 -0.36 -3.36
CA LEU A 109 -4.64 -0.38 -1.90
C LEU A 109 -3.26 -0.30 -1.27
N THR A 110 -3.20 0.06 0.01
CA THR A 110 -2.02 -0.07 0.86
C THR A 110 -2.24 -1.09 1.96
N GLN A 111 -1.17 -1.47 2.67
CA GLN A 111 -1.28 -2.28 3.89
C GLN A 111 -2.28 -1.67 4.89
N ALA A 112 -2.27 -0.35 5.08
CA ALA A 112 -3.19 0.33 5.98
C ALA A 112 -4.68 0.14 5.59
N ASP A 113 -5.00 0.04 4.29
CA ASP A 113 -6.37 -0.24 3.84
C ASP A 113 -6.80 -1.67 4.26
N LEU A 114 -5.88 -2.64 4.25
CA LEU A 114 -6.14 -4.02 4.70
C LEU A 114 -6.25 -4.10 6.22
N ASP A 115 -5.44 -3.32 6.95
CA ASP A 115 -5.51 -3.23 8.41
C ASP A 115 -6.89 -2.74 8.83
N GLN A 116 -7.41 -1.67 8.21
CA GLN A 116 -8.75 -1.15 8.44
C GLN A 116 -9.85 -2.19 8.16
N SER A 117 -9.65 -3.01 7.11
CA SER A 117 -10.61 -4.05 6.71
C SER A 117 -10.67 -5.22 7.69
N GLY A 118 -9.53 -5.61 8.27
CA GLY A 118 -9.48 -6.59 9.36
C GLY A 118 -10.09 -6.07 10.66
N HIS A 119 -9.86 -4.79 11.00
CA HIS A 119 -10.45 -4.14 12.17
C HIS A 119 -11.97 -3.92 12.04
N GLY A 120 -12.53 -3.92 10.81
CA GLY A 120 -13.98 -3.87 10.60
C GLY A 120 -14.73 -5.10 11.10
N LEU A 121 -14.05 -6.26 11.14
CA LEU A 121 -14.58 -7.52 11.71
C LEU A 121 -14.25 -7.67 13.20
N ALA A 122 -13.17 -7.04 13.65
CA ALA A 122 -12.77 -6.95 15.05
C ALA A 122 -13.05 -5.53 15.60
N SER A 123 -14.31 -5.16 15.78
CA SER A 123 -14.63 -3.91 16.47
C SER A 123 -14.54 -4.10 17.99
N PRO A 124 -13.70 -3.34 18.72
CA PRO A 124 -14.04 -2.90 20.06
C PRO A 124 -14.77 -1.55 19.97
N THR A 125 -15.92 -1.50 20.63
CA THR A 125 -16.82 -0.37 20.86
C THR A 125 -16.08 0.96 21.04
N ARG A 126 -16.15 1.86 20.05
CA ARG A 126 -15.67 3.24 20.19
C ARG A 126 -16.80 4.15 20.65
N THR A 127 -17.00 4.26 21.97
CA THR A 127 -17.90 5.24 22.59
C THR A 127 -17.33 6.64 22.39
N HIS A 128 -17.86 7.38 21.43
CA HIS A 128 -17.48 8.77 21.18
C HIS A 128 -18.14 9.68 22.24
N ARG A 129 -17.43 9.97 23.34
CA ARG A 129 -17.80 11.09 24.23
C ARG A 129 -17.37 12.39 23.55
N ARG A 130 -18.33 13.28 23.27
CA ARG A 130 -18.11 14.63 22.74
C ARG A 130 -17.50 15.52 23.84
N PRO A 131 -16.42 16.28 23.61
CA PRO A 131 -16.10 17.41 24.47
C PRO A 131 -17.01 18.58 24.12
N GLY A 132 -17.64 19.13 25.15
CA GLY A 132 -18.49 20.31 25.12
C GLY A 132 -17.73 21.54 24.61
N ARG A 133 -18.49 22.38 23.92
CA ARG A 133 -18.06 23.61 23.26
C ARG A 133 -18.14 24.74 24.28
N GLU A 134 -17.02 25.14 24.87
CA GLU A 134 -16.95 26.41 25.61
C GLU A 134 -16.31 27.48 24.73
N ARG A 135 -17.08 28.55 24.50
CA ARG A 135 -16.70 29.72 23.71
C ARG A 135 -15.88 30.67 24.58
N PRO A 136 -14.85 31.35 24.05
CA PRO A 136 -14.17 32.41 24.78
C PRO A 136 -15.02 33.68 24.73
N ASN A 137 -15.29 34.27 25.90
CA ASN A 137 -15.93 35.59 25.99
C ASN A 137 -14.86 36.63 26.36
N HIS A 138 -14.52 37.47 25.38
CA HIS A 138 -13.84 38.74 25.62
C HIS A 138 -14.90 39.82 25.83
N ARG A 139 -14.85 40.54 26.97
CA ARG A 139 -15.05 42.00 26.99
C ARG A 139 -14.79 42.63 28.36
N ARG A 140 -13.94 43.67 28.29
CA ARG A 140 -13.74 44.85 29.15
C ARG A 140 -13.19 44.65 30.55
#